data_AF-A0A679IY68-F1
#
_entry.id   AF-A0A679IY68-F1
#
_cell.length_a   1.000
_cell.length_b   1.000
_cell.length_c   1.000
_cell.angle_alpha   90.00
_cell.angle_beta   90.00
_cell.angle_gamma   90.00
#
_symmetry.space_group_name_H-M   'P 1'
#
loop_
_entity.id
_entity.type
_entity.pdbx_description
1 polymer ?
#
loop_
_entity_poly.entity_id
_entity_poly.type
_entity_poly.pdbx_seq_one_letter_code
_entity_poly.pdbx_strand_id
1 'polypeptide(L)' 'MRRDRKIDDLEMPGGDIDRVRAFDGIGFGWSFVAYGPRYAAFDGGLDGGFDADAAKAVPLPVPYAQDLEAMLAVWSER' A
#
# COMPACT_ATOMS: atom_id res chain seq x y z
N MET A 1 -0.14 4.44 -14.81
CA MET A 1 -1.57 4.60 -15.14
C MET A 1 -2.34 3.50 -14.43
N ARG A 2 -3.32 3.89 -13.61
CA ARG A 2 -4.19 2.96 -12.87
C ARG A 2 -5.02 2.12 -13.84
N ARG A 3 -5.38 0.90 -13.45
CA ARG A 3 -6.19 -0.01 -14.27
C ARG A 3 -7.45 -0.42 -13.53
N ASP A 4 -8.60 -0.21 -14.15
CA ASP A 4 -9.90 -0.52 -13.53
C ASP A 4 -9.98 -2.00 -13.10
N ARG A 5 -10.44 -2.21 -11.87
CA ARG A 5 -10.62 -3.53 -11.22
C ARG A 5 -9.32 -4.33 -11.06
N LYS A 6 -8.18 -3.66 -10.95
CA LYS A 6 -6.86 -4.25 -10.67
C LYS A 6 -6.30 -3.71 -9.37
N ILE A 7 -5.33 -4.41 -8.80
CA ILE A 7 -4.53 -3.90 -7.68
C ILE A 7 -3.77 -2.68 -8.20
N ASP A 8 -3.88 -1.59 -7.46
CA ASP A 8 -3.19 -0.33 -7.74
C ASP A 8 -2.06 -0.13 -6.74
N ASP A 9 -2.37 -0.31 -5.45
CA ASP A 9 -1.41 -0.15 -4.36
C ASP A 9 -1.35 -1.40 -3.45
N LEU A 10 -0.23 -1.55 -2.74
CA LEU A 10 -0.07 -2.54 -1.67
C LEU A 10 0.31 -1.87 -0.35
N GLU A 11 -0.55 -2.03 0.66
CA GLU A 11 -0.27 -1.57 2.03
C GLU A 11 0.35 -2.71 2.83
N MET A 12 1.54 -2.49 3.37
CA MET A 12 2.34 -3.50 4.06
C MET A 12 2.49 -3.18 5.56
N PRO A 13 2.55 -4.20 6.43
CA PRO A 13 3.01 -4.00 7.80
C PRO A 13 4.46 -3.50 7.82
N GLY A 14 4.68 -2.37 8.47
CA GLY A 14 6.00 -1.76 8.61
C GLY A 14 6.62 -1.98 10.00
N GLY A 15 5.82 -1.92 11.07
CA GLY A 15 6.35 -1.94 12.44
C GLY A 15 7.36 -0.82 12.68
N ASP A 16 8.66 -1.15 12.65
CA ASP A 16 9.75 -0.17 12.68
C ASP A 16 9.99 0.40 11.27
N ILE A 17 9.33 1.52 10.98
CA ILE A 17 9.35 2.17 9.66
C ILE A 17 10.76 2.57 9.22
N ASP A 18 11.60 3.05 10.14
CA ASP A 18 12.95 3.48 9.78
C ASP A 18 13.83 2.28 9.42
N ARG A 19 13.67 1.17 10.13
CA ARG A 19 14.36 -0.08 9.80
C ARG A 19 13.94 -0.62 8.43
N VAL A 20 12.65 -0.63 8.13
CA VAL A 20 12.13 -1.12 6.84
C VAL A 20 12.63 -0.25 5.70
N ARG A 21 12.47 1.07 5.80
CA ARG A 21 12.97 2.02 4.78
C ARG A 21 14.47 1.89 4.54
N ALA A 22 15.27 1.72 5.60
CA ALA A 22 16.70 1.55 5.47
C ALA A 22 17.05 0.23 4.76
N PHE A 23 16.41 -0.87 5.16
CA PHE A 23 16.61 -2.17 4.54
C PHE A 23 16.24 -2.16 3.05
N ASP A 24 15.02 -1.72 2.72
CA ASP A 24 14.52 -1.75 1.35
C ASP A 24 15.19 -0.70 0.45
N GLY A 25 15.51 0.47 1.01
CA GLY A 25 16.27 1.50 0.31
C GLY A 25 17.70 1.06 -0.05
N ILE A 26 18.40 0.41 0.87
CA ILE A 26 19.77 -0.10 0.62
C ILE A 26 19.73 -1.37 -0.22
N GLY A 27 18.83 -2.31 0.11
CA GLY A 27 18.77 -3.64 -0.49
C GLY A 27 18.18 -3.66 -1.90
N PHE A 28 17.14 -2.84 -2.14
CA PHE A 28 16.39 -2.83 -3.40
C PHE A 28 16.43 -1.49 -4.13
N GLY A 29 17.02 -0.45 -3.54
CA GLY A 29 17.10 0.88 -4.16
C GLY A 29 15.77 1.64 -4.16
N TRP A 30 14.81 1.24 -3.32
CA TRP A 30 13.50 1.88 -3.26
C TRP A 30 13.58 3.28 -2.68
N SER A 31 12.68 4.14 -3.14
CA SER A 31 12.52 5.50 -2.62
C SER A 31 11.27 5.60 -1.75
N PHE A 32 11.30 6.51 -0.78
CA PHE A 32 10.24 6.62 0.22
C PHE A 32 9.84 8.06 0.48
N VAL A 33 8.54 8.27 0.71
CA VAL A 33 7.96 9.52 1.19
C VAL A 33 7.34 9.28 2.56
N ALA A 34 7.85 9.95 3.59
CA ALA A 34 7.35 9.82 4.95
C ALA A 34 6.13 10.72 5.19
N TYR A 35 5.05 10.17 5.71
CA TYR A 35 3.87 10.90 6.18
C TYR A 35 3.79 10.81 7.71
N GLY A 36 4.77 11.41 8.36
CA GLY A 36 4.97 11.31 9.81
C GLY A 36 5.72 10.04 10.24
N PRO A 37 5.79 9.76 11.55
CA PRO A 37 6.65 8.71 12.10
C PRO A 37 6.10 7.29 11.92
N ARG A 38 4.83 7.17 11.50
CA ARG A 38 4.10 5.90 11.49
C ARG A 38 3.76 5.36 10.11
N TYR A 39 4.01 6.14 9.06
CA TYR A 39 3.69 5.73 7.71
C TYR A 39 4.70 6.27 6.72
N ALA A 40 5.12 5.40 5.79
CA ALA A 40 5.95 5.80 4.66
C ALA A 40 5.43 5.14 3.38
N ALA A 41 5.14 5.96 2.37
CA ALA A 41 4.86 5.46 1.03
C ALA A 41 6.18 5.05 0.35
N PHE A 42 6.12 4.06 -0.53
CA PHE A 42 7.22 3.60 -1.36
C PHE A 42 6.82 3.54 -2.83
N ASP A 43 7.83 3.64 -3.72
CA ASP A 43 7.74 3.25 -5.12
C ASP A 43 8.77 2.14 -5.37
N GLY A 44 8.27 0.92 -5.58
CA GLY A 44 9.06 -0.30 -5.76
C GLY A 44 8.73 -1.04 -7.06
N GLY A 45 8.11 -0.37 -8.03
CA GLY A 45 7.50 -0.98 -9.23
C GLY A 45 6.02 -1.38 -9.06
N LEU A 46 5.55 -1.40 -7.82
CA LEU A 46 4.15 -1.24 -7.41
C LEU A 46 4.17 -0.14 -6.34
N ASP A 47 3.17 0.75 -6.38
CA ASP A 47 3.02 1.78 -5.37
C ASP A 47 2.46 1.18 -4.07
N GLY A 48 2.77 1.80 -2.94
CA GLY A 48 2.30 1.27 -1.67
C GLY A 48 2.83 2.03 -0.47
N GLY A 49 2.60 1.44 0.71
CA GLY A 49 3.03 2.04 1.97
C GLY A 49 3.34 1.01 3.04
N PHE A 50 4.09 1.46 4.03
CA PHE A 50 4.34 0.73 5.27
C PHE A 50 3.65 1.45 6.43
N ASP A 51 2.80 0.73 7.17
CA ASP A 51 2.13 1.21 8.38
C ASP A 51 2.79 0.61 9.63
N ALA A 52 3.18 1.46 10.60
CA ALA A 52 3.79 1.05 11.84
C ALA A 52 2.85 0.23 12.75
N ASP A 53 1.54 0.23 12.45
CA ASP A 53 0.56 -0.51 13.22
C ASP A 53 0.75 -2.02 13.10
N ALA A 54 1.32 -2.62 14.14
CA ALA A 54 1.52 -4.05 14.26
C ALA A 54 0.21 -4.86 14.25
N ALA A 55 -0.96 -4.25 14.48
CA ALA A 55 -2.24 -4.93 14.37
C ALA A 55 -2.56 -5.35 12.91
N LYS A 56 -1.99 -4.66 11.92
CA LYS A 56 -2.14 -4.98 10.50
C LYS A 56 -1.11 -6.04 10.09
N ALA A 57 -1.24 -7.27 10.58
CA ALA A 57 -0.23 -8.32 10.38
C ALA A 57 -0.17 -8.89 8.94
N VAL A 58 -1.07 -8.49 8.05
CA VAL A 58 -1.14 -8.98 6.66
C VAL A 58 -1.13 -7.81 5.68
N PRO A 59 -0.49 -7.96 4.51
CA PRO A 59 -0.59 -6.98 3.45
C PRO A 59 -2.05 -6.77 3.02
N LEU A 60 -2.42 -5.51 2.76
CA LEU A 60 -3.73 -5.10 2.26
C LEU A 60 -3.57 -4.66 0.80
N PRO A 61 -4.03 -5.47 -0.17
CA PRO A 61 -4.14 -5.02 -1.55
C PRO A 61 -5.20 -3.94 -1.65
N VAL A 62 -4.92 -2.87 -2.39
CA VAL A 62 -5.87 -1.79 -2.66
C VAL A 62 -6.26 -1.85 -4.15
N PRO A 63 -7.46 -2.35 -4.47
CA PRO A 63 -7.95 -2.35 -5.85
C PRO A 63 -8.39 -0.94 -6.27
N TYR A 64 -8.05 -0.57 -7.50
CA TYR A 64 -8.63 0.61 -8.13
C TYR A 64 -9.96 0.28 -8.79
N ALA A 65 -10.95 1.14 -8.57
CA ALA A 65 -12.19 1.17 -9.33
C ALA A 65 -12.36 2.55 -9.94
N GLN A 66 -12.69 2.59 -11.22
CA GLN A 66 -13.01 3.85 -11.90
C GLN A 66 -14.37 4.40 -11.45
N ASP A 67 -15.28 3.52 -11.06
CA ASP A 67 -16.64 3.82 -10.57
C ASP A 67 -16.90 3.00 -9.30
N LEU A 68 -16.90 3.68 -8.15
CA LEU A 68 -17.02 3.04 -6.84
C LEU A 68 -18.46 2.60 -6.58
N GLU A 69 -19.44 3.38 -7.00
CA GLU A 69 -20.86 3.11 -6.86
C GLU A 69 -21.25 1.87 -7.66
N ALA A 70 -20.81 1.76 -8.92
CA ALA A 70 -21.02 0.58 -9.73
C ALA A 70 -20.35 -0.66 -9.14
N MET A 71 -19.14 -0.50 -8.57
CA MET A 71 -18.47 -1.60 -7.87
C MET A 71 -19.26 -2.04 -6.64
N LEU A 72 -19.71 -1.10 -5.80
CA LEU A 72 -20.47 -1.38 -4.58
C LEU A 72 -21.77 -2.13 -4.91
N ALA A 73 -22.50 -1.73 -5.95
CA ALA A 73 -23.72 -2.40 -6.39
C ALA A 73 -23.49 -3.90 -6.68
N VAL A 74 -22.38 -4.27 -7.33
CA VAL A 74 -22.02 -5.67 -7.60
C VAL A 74 -21.83 -6.49 -6.31
N TRP A 75 -21.36 -5.85 -5.23
CA TRP A 75 -21.14 -6.51 -3.94
C TRP A 75 -22.40 -6.57 -3.07
N SER A 76 -23.26 -5.56 -3.12
CA SER A 76 -24.50 -5.51 -2.32
C SER A 76 -25.59 -6.47 -2.80
N GLU A 77 -25.48 -6.98 -4.03
CA GLU A 77 -26.39 -8.00 -4.58
C GLU A 77 -26.00 -9.45 -4.22
N ARG A 78 -24.95 -9.64 -3.39
CA ARG A 78 -24.48 -10.96 -2.94
C ARG A 78 -24.86 -11.31 -1.52
#